data_AF-A0AAE8SE07-F1
#
_entry.id   AF-A0AAE8SE07-F1
#
_cell.length_a   1.000
_cell.length_b   1.000
_cell.length_c   1.000
_cell.angle_alpha   90.00
_cell.angle_beta   90.00
_cell.angle_gamma   90.00
#
_symmetry.space_group_name_H-M   'P 1'
#
loop_
_entity.id
_entity.type
_entity.pdbx_description
1 polymer ?
#
loop_
_entity_poly.entity_id
_entity_poly.type
_entity_poly.pdbx_seq_one_letter_code
_entity_poly.pdbx_strand_id
1 'polypeptide(L)'
;MYSPGPSTPSLIFDYPPRPYNILLILQALTLLIGLVIAQGCDIPSNFTCVSGAHIIAVRGSLEPQGPGIIGAVAQQIMAVIPDSDMTSLRYPAIYEPYKPSQVEGVEALGLAIWQYAAFCPDTKMILLGYSQGAHIVADVMCGTSSVGFPATAPQPPIISSKIAAIVLMGDPSTTRGQPFHIGSSTGDGGPEEAA
;
A
#
# COMPACT_ATOMS: atom_id res chain seq x y z
N MET A 1 30.24 63.06 27.25
CA MET A 1 29.13 62.58 26.40
C MET A 1 29.30 61.08 26.21
N TYR A 2 28.57 60.26 26.95
CA TYR A 2 27.78 59.11 26.47
C TYR A 2 27.15 58.42 27.69
N SER A 3 25.85 58.15 27.58
CA SER A 3 24.94 57.72 28.65
C SER A 3 24.91 56.19 28.78
N PRO A 4 24.82 55.60 29.98
CA PRO A 4 24.37 54.22 30.11
C PRO A 4 22.84 54.16 29.98
N GLY A 5 22.35 53.22 29.16
CA GLY A 5 20.93 53.02 28.85
C GLY A 5 20.13 52.35 29.98
N PRO A 6 18.79 52.39 29.90
CA PRO A 6 17.89 51.96 30.97
C PRO A 6 17.64 50.44 30.99
N SER A 7 17.40 49.93 32.20
CA SER A 7 16.96 48.59 32.55
C SER A 7 15.60 48.22 31.93
N THR A 8 15.50 47.02 31.36
CA THR A 8 14.25 46.40 30.88
C THR A 8 13.37 45.93 32.04
N PRO A 9 12.07 46.28 32.11
CA PRO A 9 11.14 45.67 33.05
C PRO A 9 10.53 44.38 32.46
N SER A 10 10.45 43.34 33.28
CA SER A 10 9.71 42.10 32.98
C SER A 10 8.20 42.37 33.01
N LEU A 11 7.50 42.10 31.91
CA LEU A 11 6.03 42.14 31.87
C LEU A 11 5.47 40.82 32.41
N ILE A 12 4.96 40.84 33.64
CA ILE A 12 4.08 39.81 34.18
C ILE A 12 2.67 40.14 33.68
N PHE A 13 2.12 39.31 32.79
CA PHE A 13 0.72 39.38 32.38
C PHE A 13 -0.14 38.64 33.40
N ASP A 14 -0.69 39.38 34.36
CA ASP A 14 -1.75 38.88 35.24
C ASP A 14 -3.06 38.81 34.46
N TYR A 15 -3.54 37.60 34.16
CA TYR A 15 -4.88 37.37 33.65
C TYR A 15 -5.79 36.93 34.82
N PRO A 16 -6.85 37.68 35.17
CA PRO A 16 -7.76 37.25 36.22
C PRO A 16 -8.61 36.06 35.75
N PRO A 17 -8.83 35.03 36.60
CA PRO A 17 -9.72 33.93 36.26
C PRO A 17 -11.16 34.43 36.21
N ARG A 18 -11.81 34.32 35.04
CA ARG A 18 -13.27 34.46 34.94
C ARG A 18 -13.93 33.20 35.48
N PRO A 19 -15.02 33.29 36.25
CA PRO A 19 -15.73 32.10 36.73
C PRO A 19 -16.31 31.35 35.51
N TYR A 20 -15.83 30.14 35.29
CA TYR A 20 -16.33 29.27 34.23
C TYR A 20 -17.76 28.85 34.57
N ASN A 21 -18.72 29.25 33.72
CA ASN A 21 -20.10 28.82 33.83
C ASN A 21 -20.19 27.35 33.37
N ILE A 22 -20.13 26.43 34.33
CA ILE A 22 -20.09 24.96 34.12
C ILE A 22 -21.26 24.47 33.24
N LEU A 23 -22.38 25.20 33.25
CA LEU A 23 -23.57 24.90 32.44
C LEU A 23 -23.34 25.06 30.91
N LEU A 24 -22.44 25.98 30.49
CA LEU A 24 -22.10 26.18 29.07
C LEU A 24 -21.16 25.09 28.53
N ILE A 25 -20.31 24.52 29.39
CA ILE A 25 -19.37 23.45 29.00
C ILE A 25 -20.13 22.14 28.75
N LEU A 26 -21.16 21.87 29.57
CA LEU A 26 -22.00 20.66 29.43
C LEU A 26 -22.84 20.65 28.14
N GLN A 27 -23.28 21.82 27.66
CA GLN A 27 -24.01 21.93 26.38
C GLN A 27 -23.12 21.79 25.14
N ALA A 28 -21.83 22.15 25.24
CA ALA A 28 -20.87 21.94 24.15
C ALA A 28 -20.44 20.46 24.02
N LEU A 29 -20.45 19.70 25.12
CA LEU A 29 -20.03 18.29 25.12
C LEU A 29 -21.07 17.34 24.50
N THR A 30 -22.36 17.67 24.58
CA THR A 30 -23.43 16.85 23.97
C THR A 30 -23.52 17.03 22.45
N LEU A 31 -23.02 18.14 21.90
CA LEU A 31 -23.00 18.38 20.46
C LEU A 31 -21.83 17.69 19.73
N LEU A 32 -20.80 17.24 20.46
CA LEU A 32 -19.61 16.61 19.87
C LEU A 32 -19.70 15.06 19.74
N ILE A 33 -20.72 14.43 20.33
CA ILE A 33 -20.88 12.96 20.30
C ILE A 33 -21.67 12.50 19.05
N GLY A 34 -22.32 13.41 18.31
CA GLY A 34 -23.21 13.09 17.21
C GLY A 34 -22.57 12.90 15.81
N LEU A 35 -21.25 13.00 15.68
CA LEU A 35 -20.58 12.94 14.37
C LEU A 35 -19.48 11.86 14.29
N VAL A 36 -19.75 10.67 14.82
CA VAL A 36 -19.09 9.47 14.31
C VAL A 36 -19.91 9.03 13.10
N ILE A 37 -19.61 9.60 11.94
CA ILE A 37 -20.03 8.99 10.69
C ILE A 37 -19.44 7.59 10.70
N ALA A 38 -20.31 6.59 10.76
CA ALA A 38 -19.96 5.23 10.41
C ALA A 38 -19.33 5.31 9.02
N GLN A 39 -18.00 5.27 8.96
CA GLN A 39 -17.30 4.83 7.78
C GLN A 39 -17.69 3.36 7.66
N GLY A 40 -18.83 3.12 6.98
CA GLY A 40 -19.09 1.80 6.44
C GLY A 40 -17.84 1.43 5.68
N CYS A 41 -17.22 0.31 6.04
CA CYS A 41 -16.31 -0.34 5.12
C CYS A 41 -17.19 -0.62 3.89
N ASP A 42 -17.02 0.17 2.83
CA ASP A 42 -17.52 -0.19 1.51
C ASP A 42 -16.73 -1.43 1.11
N ILE A 43 -17.19 -2.60 1.59
CA ILE A 43 -16.76 -3.88 1.05
C ILE A 43 -17.30 -3.85 -0.39
N PRO A 44 -16.45 -3.81 -1.43
CA PRO A 44 -16.93 -3.89 -2.80
C PRO A 44 -17.74 -5.19 -2.92
N SER A 45 -19.05 -5.04 -3.03
CA SER A 45 -20.02 -6.13 -2.95
C SER A 45 -20.26 -6.82 -4.30
N ASN A 46 -19.50 -6.43 -5.32
CA ASN A 46 -19.56 -7.01 -6.66
C ASN A 46 -18.19 -7.51 -7.08
N PHE A 47 -17.70 -8.57 -6.43
CA PHE A 47 -16.73 -9.42 -7.12
C PHE A 47 -17.50 -10.18 -8.21
N THR A 48 -17.04 -10.05 -9.46
CA THR A 48 -17.50 -10.90 -10.56
C THR A 48 -16.39 -11.88 -10.88
N CYS A 49 -16.67 -13.16 -10.71
CA CYS A 49 -15.72 -14.19 -11.09
C CYS A 49 -15.65 -14.29 -12.61
N VAL A 50 -14.43 -14.46 -13.11
CA VAL A 50 -14.17 -14.57 -14.53
C VAL A 50 -13.75 -15.99 -14.89
N SER A 51 -14.11 -16.43 -16.10
CA SER A 51 -13.76 -17.76 -16.63
C SER A 51 -12.33 -17.82 -17.18
N GLY A 52 -11.74 -16.67 -17.52
CA GLY A 52 -10.33 -16.53 -17.82
C GLY A 52 -9.48 -16.42 -16.54
N ALA A 53 -8.58 -15.44 -16.50
CA ALA A 53 -7.74 -15.16 -15.36
C ALA A 53 -8.09 -13.79 -14.74
N HIS A 54 -7.96 -13.69 -13.41
CA HIS A 54 -8.01 -12.42 -12.71
C HIS A 54 -6.62 -11.84 -12.53
N ILE A 55 -6.34 -10.72 -13.19
CA ILE A 55 -5.03 -10.10 -13.15
C ILE A 55 -5.02 -8.99 -12.10
N ILE A 56 -4.07 -9.03 -11.16
CA ILE A 56 -3.85 -7.93 -10.22
C ILE A 56 -2.56 -7.21 -10.62
N ALA A 57 -2.71 -5.99 -11.12
CA ALA A 57 -1.61 -5.10 -11.46
C ALA A 57 -1.21 -4.23 -10.26
N VAL A 58 0.06 -4.28 -9.89
CA VAL A 58 0.65 -3.51 -8.79
C VAL A 58 1.67 -2.53 -9.36
N ARG A 59 1.26 -1.26 -9.44
CA ARG A 59 2.07 -0.16 -9.97
C ARG A 59 3.33 0.08 -9.13
N GLY A 60 4.28 0.82 -9.69
CA GLY A 60 5.47 1.33 -9.01
C GLY A 60 5.22 2.66 -8.31
N SER A 61 6.27 3.15 -7.63
CA SER A 61 6.23 4.44 -6.93
C SER A 61 5.90 5.60 -7.88
N LEU A 62 5.17 6.59 -7.35
CA LEU A 62 4.75 7.83 -8.02
C LEU A 62 3.82 7.65 -9.22
N GLU A 63 3.49 6.42 -9.59
CA GLU A 63 2.48 6.17 -10.62
C GLU A 63 1.07 6.54 -10.10
N PRO A 64 0.22 7.17 -10.93
CA PRO A 64 -1.17 7.44 -10.56
C PRO A 64 -1.93 6.15 -10.22
N GLN A 65 -2.98 6.26 -9.39
CA GLN A 65 -3.84 5.10 -9.09
C GLN A 65 -4.39 4.49 -10.40
N GLY A 66 -4.12 3.21 -10.59
CA GLY A 66 -4.38 2.50 -11.82
C GLY A 66 -3.32 1.40 -12.02
N PRO A 67 -3.27 0.79 -13.21
CA PRO A 67 -2.41 -0.37 -13.43
C PRO A 67 -0.93 0.00 -13.62
N GLY A 68 -0.59 1.29 -13.70
CA GLY A 68 0.76 1.75 -13.99
C GLY A 68 1.30 1.25 -15.34
N ILE A 69 2.61 1.32 -15.51
CA ILE A 69 3.33 0.85 -16.71
C ILE A 69 3.15 -0.65 -16.92
N ILE A 70 3.02 -1.43 -15.84
CA ILE A 70 2.82 -2.88 -15.90
C ILE A 70 1.44 -3.26 -16.48
N GLY A 71 0.50 -2.33 -16.56
CA GLY A 71 -0.79 -2.51 -17.22
C GLY A 71 -0.69 -2.93 -18.69
N ALA A 72 0.39 -2.57 -19.39
CA ALA A 72 0.62 -3.03 -20.76
C ALA A 72 0.78 -4.56 -20.83
N VAL A 73 1.41 -5.18 -19.83
CA VAL A 73 1.54 -6.64 -19.73
C VAL A 73 0.17 -7.28 -19.46
N ALA A 74 -0.63 -6.69 -18.57
CA ALA A 74 -1.99 -7.17 -18.30
C ALA A 74 -2.87 -7.16 -19.56
N GLN A 75 -2.80 -6.08 -20.35
CA GLN A 75 -3.54 -5.97 -21.61
C GLN A 75 -3.14 -7.05 -22.62
N GLN A 76 -1.84 -7.36 -22.72
CA GLN A 76 -1.37 -8.44 -23.59
C GLN A 76 -1.87 -9.81 -23.12
N ILE A 77 -1.91 -10.05 -21.81
CA ILE A 77 -2.45 -11.30 -21.26
C ILE A 77 -3.95 -11.42 -21.57
N MET A 78 -4.75 -10.38 -21.32
CA MET A 78 -6.20 -10.40 -21.60
C MET A 78 -6.50 -10.56 -23.10
N ALA A 79 -5.61 -10.10 -23.99
CA ALA A 79 -5.76 -10.31 -25.43
C ALA A 79 -5.55 -11.78 -25.85
N VAL A 80 -4.77 -12.56 -25.08
CA VAL A 80 -4.43 -13.96 -25.38
C VAL A 80 -5.28 -14.95 -24.57
N ILE A 81 -5.77 -14.52 -23.41
CA ILE A 81 -6.64 -15.31 -22.52
C ILE A 81 -8.02 -14.64 -22.49
N PRO A 82 -8.97 -15.08 -23.34
CA PRO A 82 -10.33 -14.56 -23.36
C PRO A 82 -11.00 -14.64 -21.99
N ASP A 83 -12.00 -13.78 -21.78
CA ASP A 83 -12.78 -13.69 -20.53
C ASP A 83 -11.92 -13.46 -19.29
N SER A 84 -10.73 -12.89 -19.43
CA SER A 84 -9.92 -12.41 -18.31
C SER A 84 -10.28 -10.96 -17.98
N ASP A 85 -10.05 -10.57 -16.73
CA ASP A 85 -10.15 -9.18 -16.28
C ASP A 85 -8.86 -8.73 -15.57
N MET A 86 -8.83 -7.44 -15.24
CA MET A 86 -7.73 -6.83 -14.50
C MET A 86 -8.28 -5.87 -13.45
N THR A 87 -7.73 -5.96 -12.25
CA THR A 87 -7.81 -4.93 -11.22
C THR A 87 -6.44 -4.31 -10.97
N SER A 88 -6.44 -3.12 -10.39
CA SER A 88 -5.22 -2.44 -9.96
C SER A 88 -5.22 -2.31 -8.46
N LEU A 89 -4.12 -2.72 -7.82
CA LEU A 89 -4.00 -2.62 -6.38
C LEU A 89 -4.09 -1.15 -5.96
N ARG A 90 -4.96 -0.87 -4.99
CA ARG A 90 -5.02 0.42 -4.32
C ARG A 90 -4.09 0.39 -3.12
N TYR A 91 -3.06 1.21 -3.19
CA TYR A 91 -2.08 1.42 -2.12
C TYR A 91 -1.35 2.75 -2.37
N PRO A 92 -0.59 3.32 -1.41
CA PRO A 92 -0.05 4.67 -1.53
C PRO A 92 0.87 4.90 -2.74
N ALA A 93 1.73 3.93 -3.08
CA ALA A 93 2.77 4.06 -4.09
C ALA A 93 3.65 5.32 -3.95
N ILE A 94 4.02 5.70 -2.73
CA ILE A 94 4.93 6.82 -2.48
C ILE A 94 6.38 6.33 -2.45
N TYR A 95 7.30 7.16 -2.97
CA TYR A 95 8.74 6.87 -2.93
C TYR A 95 9.37 7.31 -1.62
N GLU A 96 8.94 8.44 -1.04
CA GLU A 96 9.49 8.97 0.20
C GLU A 96 8.35 9.40 1.16
N PRO A 97 8.18 8.72 2.31
CA PRO A 97 8.92 7.54 2.76
C PRO A 97 8.49 6.24 2.05
N TYR A 98 9.46 5.48 1.52
CA TYR A 98 9.22 4.23 0.77
C TYR A 98 8.56 3.13 1.63
N LYS A 99 9.11 2.92 2.83
CA LYS A 99 8.80 1.75 3.66
C LYS A 99 7.32 1.68 4.08
N PRO A 100 6.70 2.74 4.62
CA PRO A 100 5.27 2.71 4.93
C PRO A 100 4.40 2.38 3.71
N SER A 101 4.72 2.95 2.55
CA SER A 101 4.02 2.65 1.29
C SER A 101 4.04 1.18 0.93
N GLN A 102 5.24 0.58 0.99
CA GLN A 102 5.44 -0.81 0.65
C GLN A 102 4.74 -1.74 1.64
N VAL A 103 4.80 -1.44 2.95
CA VAL A 103 4.12 -2.21 4.00
C VAL A 103 2.61 -2.18 3.81
N GLU A 104 2.02 -1.01 3.59
CA GLU A 104 0.59 -0.89 3.30
C GLU A 104 0.21 -1.62 2.00
N GLY A 105 1.09 -1.60 1.00
CA GLY A 105 0.91 -2.36 -0.24
C GLY A 105 0.89 -3.88 -0.03
N VAL A 106 1.79 -4.40 0.82
CA VAL A 106 1.84 -5.82 1.20
C VAL A 106 0.56 -6.24 1.90
N GLU A 107 0.07 -5.45 2.85
CA GLU A 107 -1.19 -5.71 3.54
C GLU A 107 -2.38 -5.67 2.59
N ALA A 108 -2.46 -4.65 1.72
CA ALA A 108 -3.53 -4.48 0.75
C ALA A 108 -3.57 -5.64 -0.27
N LEU A 109 -2.42 -6.03 -0.81
CA LEU A 109 -2.36 -7.13 -1.79
C LEU A 109 -2.67 -8.47 -1.13
N GLY A 110 -2.13 -8.73 0.06
CA GLY A 110 -2.46 -9.93 0.83
C GLY A 110 -3.96 -10.06 1.03
N LEU A 111 -4.62 -8.99 1.46
CA LEU A 111 -6.08 -8.98 1.62
C LEU A 111 -6.81 -9.21 0.29
N ALA A 112 -6.41 -8.55 -0.79
CA ALA A 112 -7.04 -8.70 -2.11
C ALA A 112 -6.96 -10.14 -2.63
N ILE A 113 -5.81 -10.79 -2.50
CA ILE A 113 -5.62 -12.19 -2.92
C ILE A 113 -6.51 -13.13 -2.11
N TRP A 114 -6.54 -12.98 -0.78
CA TRP A 114 -7.36 -13.83 0.08
C TRP A 114 -8.86 -13.63 -0.18
N GLN A 115 -9.31 -12.39 -0.35
CA GLN A 115 -10.70 -12.08 -0.68
C GLN A 115 -11.10 -12.69 -2.03
N TYR A 116 -10.27 -12.50 -3.07
CA TYR A 116 -10.57 -13.04 -4.39
C TYR A 116 -10.54 -14.58 -4.39
N ALA A 117 -9.58 -15.22 -3.73
CA ALA A 117 -9.52 -16.67 -3.61
C ALA A 117 -10.73 -17.26 -2.88
N ALA A 118 -11.28 -16.55 -1.90
CA ALA A 118 -12.48 -16.97 -1.18
C ALA A 118 -13.76 -16.78 -2.02
N PHE A 119 -13.84 -15.68 -2.77
CA PHE A 119 -15.03 -15.33 -3.54
C PHE A 119 -15.09 -16.08 -4.89
N CYS A 120 -13.96 -16.26 -5.56
CA CYS A 120 -13.80 -16.93 -6.84
C CYS A 120 -12.85 -18.12 -6.73
N PRO A 121 -13.24 -19.21 -6.03
CA PRO A 121 -12.33 -20.32 -5.74
C PRO A 121 -11.84 -21.05 -6.99
N ASP A 122 -12.59 -21.01 -8.10
CA ASP A 122 -12.22 -21.72 -9.34
C ASP A 122 -11.39 -20.86 -10.31
N THR A 123 -11.43 -19.53 -10.16
CA THR A 123 -10.67 -18.60 -11.00
C THR A 123 -9.20 -18.56 -10.57
N LYS A 124 -8.29 -18.56 -11.54
CA LYS A 124 -6.86 -18.36 -11.29
C LYS A 124 -6.50 -16.88 -11.31
N MET A 125 -5.57 -16.49 -10.45
CA MET A 125 -5.01 -15.15 -10.42
C MET A 125 -3.65 -15.08 -11.11
N ILE A 126 -3.35 -13.94 -11.72
CA ILE A 126 -2.02 -13.58 -12.21
C ILE A 126 -1.60 -12.30 -11.50
N LEU A 127 -0.41 -12.29 -10.91
CA LEU A 127 0.11 -11.13 -10.19
C LEU A 127 1.19 -10.45 -11.02
N LEU A 128 1.05 -9.15 -11.24
CA LEU A 128 2.01 -8.35 -12.00
C LEU A 128 2.49 -7.20 -11.13
N GLY A 129 3.79 -7.12 -10.88
CA GLY A 129 4.40 -6.06 -10.09
C GLY A 129 5.50 -5.33 -10.87
N TYR A 130 5.54 -4.01 -10.73
CA TYR A 130 6.62 -3.17 -11.26
C TYR A 130 7.24 -2.31 -10.16
N SER A 131 8.57 -2.24 -10.09
CA SER A 131 9.32 -1.45 -9.12
C SER A 131 8.84 -1.71 -7.68
N GLN A 132 8.34 -0.72 -6.93
CA GLN A 132 7.76 -0.93 -5.60
C GLN A 132 6.64 -1.98 -5.58
N GLY A 133 5.85 -2.07 -6.65
CA GLY A 133 4.83 -3.09 -6.80
C GLY A 133 5.39 -4.50 -6.97
N ALA A 134 6.57 -4.64 -7.57
CA ALA A 134 7.27 -5.92 -7.64
C ALA A 134 7.75 -6.37 -6.25
N HIS A 135 8.31 -5.45 -5.46
CA HIS A 135 8.67 -5.70 -4.05
C HIS A 135 7.45 -6.19 -3.25
N ILE A 136 6.31 -5.52 -3.40
CA ILE A 136 5.06 -5.88 -2.73
C ILE A 136 4.63 -7.31 -3.09
N VAL A 137 4.61 -7.63 -4.39
CA VAL A 137 4.20 -8.97 -4.86
C VAL A 137 5.16 -10.05 -4.34
N ALA A 138 6.48 -9.79 -4.37
CA ALA A 138 7.49 -10.70 -3.86
C ALA A 138 7.31 -10.97 -2.36
N ASP A 139 7.18 -9.93 -1.54
CA ASP A 139 7.02 -10.07 -0.08
C ASP A 139 5.71 -10.76 0.31
N VAL A 140 4.62 -10.52 -0.43
CA VAL A 140 3.34 -11.20 -0.19
C VAL A 140 3.43 -12.69 -0.51
N MET A 141 4.06 -13.06 -1.63
CA MET A 141 4.05 -14.43 -2.13
C MET A 141 5.16 -15.30 -1.54
N CYS A 142 6.34 -14.73 -1.35
CA CYS A 142 7.57 -15.44 -0.99
C CYS A 142 8.07 -15.14 0.43
N GLY A 143 7.52 -14.11 1.09
CA GLY A 143 8.02 -13.62 2.37
C GLY A 143 9.12 -12.56 2.21
N THR A 144 9.27 -11.71 3.22
CA THR A 144 10.23 -10.60 3.21
C THR A 144 11.68 -11.08 3.11
N SER A 145 12.42 -10.60 2.11
CA SER A 145 13.87 -10.75 1.99
C SER A 145 14.65 -9.47 2.36
N SER A 146 14.00 -8.31 2.26
CA SER A 146 14.60 -6.99 2.42
C SER A 146 14.88 -6.61 3.89
N VAL A 147 16.08 -6.12 4.18
CA VAL A 147 16.47 -5.67 5.52
C VAL A 147 15.68 -4.43 5.93
N GLY A 148 15.17 -4.43 7.17
CA GLY A 148 14.48 -3.29 7.75
C GLY A 148 12.99 -3.20 7.41
N PHE A 149 12.45 -4.16 6.68
CA PHE A 149 11.01 -4.32 6.45
C PHE A 149 10.42 -5.34 7.46
N PRO A 150 9.12 -5.23 7.81
CA PRO A 150 8.45 -6.23 8.63
C PRO A 150 8.54 -7.62 7.99
N ALA A 151 8.75 -8.65 8.80
CA ALA A 151 8.81 -10.02 8.30
C ALA A 151 7.41 -10.52 7.91
N THR A 152 7.29 -11.07 6.70
CA THR A 152 6.11 -11.81 6.23
C THR A 152 6.47 -13.27 5.95
N ALA A 153 5.47 -14.15 6.02
CA ALA A 153 5.60 -15.54 5.61
C ALA A 153 5.14 -15.72 4.16
N PRO A 154 5.71 -16.69 3.42
CA PRO A 154 5.20 -17.04 2.09
C PRO A 154 3.74 -17.50 2.16
N GLN A 155 2.97 -17.27 1.08
CA GLN A 155 1.58 -17.71 1.03
C GLN A 155 1.47 -19.24 1.15
N PRO A 156 0.48 -19.74 1.93
CA PRO A 156 0.28 -21.17 2.07
C PRO A 156 -0.21 -21.81 0.76
N PRO A 157 -0.06 -23.14 0.59
CA PRO A 157 -0.49 -23.86 -0.63
C PRO A 157 -1.92 -23.61 -1.07
N ILE A 158 -2.84 -23.37 -0.12
CA ILE A 158 -4.25 -23.08 -0.42
C ILE A 158 -4.42 -21.78 -1.24
N ILE A 159 -3.52 -20.81 -1.07
CA ILE A 159 -3.49 -19.57 -1.84
C ILE A 159 -2.56 -19.69 -3.03
N SER A 160 -1.33 -20.18 -2.85
CA SER A 160 -0.37 -20.24 -3.96
C SER A 160 -0.83 -21.15 -5.11
N SER A 161 -1.62 -22.19 -4.82
CA SER A 161 -2.26 -23.02 -5.87
C SER A 161 -3.31 -22.28 -6.70
N LYS A 162 -3.78 -21.11 -6.27
CA LYS A 162 -4.70 -20.23 -7.02
C LYS A 162 -3.97 -19.20 -7.89
N ILE A 163 -2.65 -19.06 -7.73
CA ILE A 163 -1.82 -18.17 -8.56
C ILE A 163 -1.29 -18.98 -9.76
N ALA A 164 -1.64 -18.56 -10.97
CA ALA A 164 -1.17 -19.20 -12.21
C ALA A 164 0.21 -18.70 -12.63
N ALA A 165 0.49 -17.41 -12.43
CA ALA A 165 1.76 -16.79 -12.77
C ALA A 165 2.02 -15.54 -11.94
N ILE A 166 3.31 -15.21 -11.78
CA ILE A 166 3.80 -13.98 -11.18
C ILE A 166 4.82 -13.37 -12.14
N VAL A 167 4.70 -12.07 -12.41
CA VAL A 167 5.70 -11.33 -13.19
C VAL A 167 6.16 -10.13 -12.36
N LEU A 168 7.47 -10.07 -12.13
CA LEU A 168 8.14 -9.01 -11.39
C LEU A 168 9.07 -8.27 -12.33
N MET A 169 8.93 -6.96 -12.45
CA MET A 169 9.79 -6.12 -13.28
C MET A 169 10.44 -5.03 -12.42
N GLY A 170 11.78 -5.02 -12.39
CA GLY A 170 12.54 -4.04 -11.60
C GLY A 170 12.36 -4.21 -10.09
N ASP A 171 12.32 -5.47 -9.61
CA ASP A 171 12.07 -5.77 -8.19
C ASP A 171 13.24 -5.36 -7.27
N PRO A 172 13.07 -4.35 -6.40
CA PRO A 172 14.08 -3.92 -5.43
C PRO A 172 14.46 -4.99 -4.39
N SER A 173 13.64 -6.03 -4.19
CA SER A 173 13.95 -7.13 -3.25
C SER A 173 14.60 -8.34 -3.93
N THR A 174 14.94 -8.23 -5.21
CA THR A 174 15.66 -9.26 -5.96
C THR A 174 16.92 -9.66 -5.21
N THR A 175 17.13 -10.97 -5.05
CA THR A 175 18.39 -11.51 -4.55
C THR A 175 19.14 -12.23 -5.66
N ARG A 176 20.47 -12.14 -5.65
CA ARG A 176 21.34 -12.78 -6.63
C ARG A 176 21.07 -14.28 -6.69
N GLY A 177 20.96 -14.80 -7.91
CA GLY A 177 20.89 -16.24 -8.17
C GLY A 177 19.50 -16.84 -8.03
N GLN A 178 18.45 -16.02 -7.90
CA GLN A 178 17.07 -16.48 -8.00
C GLN A 178 16.85 -17.20 -9.35
N PRO A 179 16.34 -18.45 -9.34
CA PRO A 179 16.25 -19.28 -10.55
C PRO A 179 15.24 -18.75 -11.58
N PHE A 180 14.35 -17.84 -11.17
CA PHE A 180 13.38 -17.17 -12.01
C PHE A 180 13.87 -15.82 -12.55
N HIS A 181 15.09 -15.40 -12.20
CA HIS A 181 15.65 -14.13 -12.66
C HIS A 181 15.93 -14.17 -14.17
N ILE A 182 15.42 -13.18 -14.88
CA ILE A 182 15.71 -12.94 -16.29
C ILE A 182 16.18 -11.50 -16.42
N GLY A 183 17.40 -11.30 -16.91
CA GLY A 183 18.00 -10.00 -17.06
C GLY A 183 19.52 -10.05 -17.09
N SER A 184 20.14 -8.88 -17.17
CA SER A 184 21.60 -8.70 -17.12
C SER A 184 22.11 -8.33 -15.73
N SER A 185 21.23 -8.16 -14.73
CA SER A 185 21.67 -7.87 -13.37
C SER A 185 22.39 -9.08 -12.80
N THR A 186 23.49 -8.82 -12.09
CA THR A 186 24.27 -9.84 -11.39
C THR A 186 24.36 -9.54 -9.89
N GLY A 187 23.65 -8.51 -9.42
CA GLY A 187 23.61 -8.05 -8.04
C GLY A 187 22.32 -8.42 -7.32
N ASP A 188 22.29 -8.07 -6.03
CA ASP A 188 21.04 -7.94 -5.28
C ASP A 188 20.40 -6.58 -5.62
N GLY A 189 19.10 -6.48 -5.43
CA GLY A 189 18.37 -5.22 -5.51
C GLY A 189 18.51 -4.39 -4.23
N GLY A 190 18.08 -3.13 -4.29
CA GLY A 190 17.92 -2.25 -3.14
C GLY A 190 16.73 -1.31 -3.26
N PRO A 191 16.13 -0.85 -2.15
CA PRO A 191 14.97 0.05 -2.19
C PRO A 191 15.25 1.40 -2.86
N GLU A 192 16.52 1.83 -2.96
CA GLU A 192 16.93 3.02 -3.73
C GLU A 192 16.79 2.82 -5.25
N GLU A 193 16.74 1.57 -5.72
CA GLU A 193 16.61 1.19 -7.12
C GLU A 193 15.12 1.06 -7.55
N ALA A 194 14.21 1.37 -6.62
CA ALA A 194 12.76 1.37 -6.82
C ALA A 194 12.20 2.70 -7.37
N ALA A 195 13.07 3.62 -7.80
CA ALA A 195 12.69 4.94 -8.32
C ALA A 195 12.45 4.91 -9.85
#